data_AF-A0A2S3WQI6-F1
#
_entry.id   AF-A0A2S3WQI6-F1
#
_cell.length_a   1.000
_cell.length_b   1.000
_cell.length_c   1.000
_cell.angle_alpha   90.00
_cell.angle_beta   90.00
_cell.angle_gamma   90.00
#
_symmetry.space_group_name_H-M   'P 1'
#
loop_
_entity.id
_entity.type
_entity.pdbx_description
1 polymer ?
#
loop_
_entity_poly.entity_id
_entity_poly.type
_entity_poly.pdbx_seq_one_letter_code
_entity_poly.pdbx_strand_id
1 'polypeptide(L)'
;MSNGQSEKTPGLSADEEQEVSHSQPPRAALLHEIIRYQGDQELERTLGALWWSALAAGLSMGLSLMAMGLFYARLPEGAGAHVIASVGYSAGFLAVILARQQLFTENTLTAVLPVMTSPTLANFGRLLRLWGVVLLGNLAGTLLVAWVMLELPIFDSKTDVAFLEVGRKVMKNDISQMFAKGIVSGWMIATMVWMIPSMEHAKIWIVLMITYLMALGDFTHIVVGSVEVSYLVWAGDETWSRFWLEFALPTLAGNIIGGSFIFALISHAQVRSDSGKPPSRLLNDDEALPPRSSDERK
;
A
#
# COMPACT_ATOMS: atom_id res chain seq x y z
N MET A 1 13.70 -44.48 20.77
CA MET A 1 13.26 -44.12 19.41
C MET A 1 11.76 -43.85 19.47
N SER A 2 11.34 -42.59 19.49
CA SER A 2 9.93 -42.20 19.43
C SER A 2 9.79 -41.24 18.26
N ASN A 3 9.37 -41.77 17.11
CA ASN A 3 8.96 -40.96 15.96
C ASN A 3 7.53 -40.53 16.22
N GLY A 4 7.34 -39.25 16.56
CA GLY A 4 6.04 -38.61 16.60
C GLY A 4 5.40 -38.69 15.22
N GLN A 5 4.39 -39.54 15.09
CA GLN A 5 3.49 -39.56 13.95
C GLN A 5 2.80 -38.20 13.88
N SER A 6 2.95 -37.51 12.75
CA SER A 6 2.13 -36.35 12.42
C SER A 6 0.68 -36.84 12.32
N GLU A 7 -0.13 -36.59 13.34
CA GLU A 7 -1.58 -36.83 13.32
C GLU A 7 -2.20 -35.96 12.20
N LYS A 8 -2.39 -36.56 11.02
CA LYS A 8 -3.39 -36.08 10.08
C LYS A 8 -4.72 -36.65 10.52
N THR A 9 -5.74 -35.81 10.63
CA THR A 9 -7.10 -36.23 10.91
C THR A 9 -7.52 -37.28 9.86
N PRO A 10 -7.81 -38.53 10.24
CA PRO A 10 -8.19 -39.55 9.27
C PRO A 10 -9.56 -39.23 8.67
N GLY A 11 -9.68 -39.24 7.33
CA GLY A 11 -10.98 -39.32 6.65
C GLY A 11 -11.58 -38.02 6.11
N LEU A 12 -10.77 -37.02 5.72
CA LEU A 12 -11.29 -35.91 4.92
C LEU A 12 -11.69 -36.40 3.52
N SER A 13 -12.87 -36.01 3.04
CA SER A 13 -13.25 -36.19 1.64
C SER A 13 -12.41 -35.29 0.72
N ALA A 14 -12.33 -35.60 -0.57
CA ALA A 14 -11.56 -34.79 -1.53
C ALA A 14 -12.04 -33.32 -1.57
N ASP A 15 -13.34 -33.10 -1.38
CA ASP A 15 -13.93 -31.76 -1.29
C ASP A 15 -13.51 -31.03 -0.01
N GLU A 16 -13.42 -31.74 1.13
CA GLU A 16 -12.93 -31.18 2.40
C GLU A 16 -11.41 -30.94 2.38
N GLU A 17 -10.61 -31.80 1.74
CA GLU A 17 -9.18 -31.54 1.52
C GLU A 17 -8.97 -30.33 0.61
N GLN A 18 -9.81 -30.18 -0.41
CA GLN A 18 -9.83 -29.01 -1.29
C GLN A 18 -10.24 -27.75 -0.52
N GLU A 19 -11.29 -27.78 0.30
CA GLU A 19 -11.69 -26.66 1.17
C GLU A 19 -10.61 -26.31 2.20
N VAL A 20 -9.95 -27.29 2.80
CA VAL A 20 -8.80 -27.07 3.70
C VAL A 20 -7.64 -26.42 2.94
N SER A 21 -7.38 -26.83 1.69
CA SER A 21 -6.33 -26.23 0.86
C SER A 21 -6.64 -24.78 0.45
N HIS A 22 -7.92 -24.47 0.16
CA HIS A 22 -8.38 -23.12 -0.17
C HIS A 22 -8.51 -22.21 1.05
N SER A 23 -8.72 -22.77 2.24
CA SER A 23 -8.82 -22.04 3.51
C SER A 23 -7.45 -21.70 4.12
N GLN A 24 -6.35 -22.27 3.61
CA GLN A 24 -5.02 -21.90 4.05
C GLN A 24 -4.61 -20.54 3.45
N PRO A 25 -3.98 -19.65 4.25
CA PRO A 25 -3.46 -18.40 3.71
C PRO A 25 -2.45 -18.70 2.59
N PRO A 26 -2.46 -17.93 1.48
CA PRO A 26 -1.56 -18.15 0.36
C PRO A 26 -0.10 -18.24 0.80
N ARG A 27 0.64 -19.21 0.26
CA ARG A 27 2.10 -19.29 0.47
C ARG A 27 2.76 -17.99 0.02
N ALA A 28 3.86 -17.59 0.68
CA ALA A 28 4.62 -16.39 0.31
C ALA A 28 4.99 -16.34 -1.19
N ALA A 29 5.28 -17.51 -1.78
CA ALA A 29 5.55 -17.63 -3.22
C ALA A 29 4.33 -17.28 -4.11
N LEU A 30 3.12 -17.65 -3.70
CA LEU A 30 1.90 -17.30 -4.42
C LEU A 30 1.60 -15.80 -4.30
N LEU A 31 1.77 -15.21 -3.11
CA LEU A 31 1.64 -13.75 -2.94
C LEU A 31 2.64 -12.97 -3.78
N HIS A 32 3.90 -13.43 -3.79
CA HIS A 32 4.93 -12.89 -4.65
C HIS A 32 4.49 -12.88 -6.12
N GLU A 33 3.98 -14.01 -6.61
CA GLU A 33 3.56 -14.13 -8.00
C GLU A 33 2.32 -13.28 -8.34
N ILE A 34 1.35 -13.18 -7.43
CA ILE A 34 0.18 -12.30 -7.60
C ILE A 34 0.62 -10.85 -7.73
N ILE A 35 1.49 -10.38 -6.84
CA ILE A 35 1.95 -8.98 -6.83
C ILE A 35 2.85 -8.70 -8.03
N ARG A 36 3.70 -9.66 -8.42
CA ARG A 36 4.52 -9.57 -9.63
C ARG A 36 3.62 -9.44 -10.87
N TYR A 37 2.59 -10.27 -10.98
CA TYR A 37 1.66 -10.20 -12.11
C TYR A 37 0.89 -8.88 -12.16
N GLN A 38 0.44 -8.37 -11.01
CA GLN A 38 -0.17 -7.03 -10.92
C GLN A 38 0.80 -5.93 -11.36
N GLY A 39 2.06 -6.00 -10.94
CA GLY A 39 3.10 -5.07 -11.36
C GLY A 39 3.33 -5.05 -12.87
N ASP A 40 3.36 -6.21 -13.52
CA ASP A 40 3.49 -6.31 -14.97
C ASP A 40 2.32 -5.62 -15.69
N GLN A 41 1.09 -5.87 -15.23
CA GLN A 41 -0.11 -5.21 -15.76
C GLN A 41 -0.01 -3.68 -15.66
N GLU A 42 0.44 -3.16 -14.52
CA GLU A 42 0.60 -1.72 -14.31
C GLU A 42 1.69 -1.12 -15.20
N LEU A 43 2.82 -1.82 -15.37
CA LEU A 43 3.92 -1.42 -16.25
C LEU A 43 3.51 -1.35 -17.73
N GLU A 44 2.49 -2.09 -18.16
CA GLU A 44 1.97 -2.12 -19.54
C GLU A 44 0.91 -1.05 -19.83
N ARG A 45 0.36 -0.38 -18.80
CA ARG A 45 -0.69 0.62 -18.98
C ARG A 45 -0.25 1.80 -19.85
N THR A 46 -1.23 2.37 -20.55
CA THR A 46 -1.03 3.57 -21.36
C THR A 46 -0.80 4.80 -20.49
N LEU A 47 -0.04 5.77 -21.01
CA LEU A 47 0.29 7.00 -20.28
C LEU A 47 -0.97 7.77 -19.82
N GLY A 48 -1.96 7.89 -20.70
CA GLY A 48 -3.22 8.59 -20.37
C GLY A 48 -4.02 7.90 -19.28
N ALA A 49 -4.08 6.55 -19.31
CA ALA A 49 -4.79 5.79 -18.28
C ALA A 49 -4.10 5.87 -16.91
N LEU A 50 -2.76 5.88 -16.90
CA LEU A 50 -1.98 6.11 -15.68
C LEU A 50 -2.19 7.53 -15.14
N TRP A 51 -2.07 8.54 -16.00
CA TRP A 51 -2.19 9.95 -15.63
C TRP A 51 -3.53 10.27 -14.98
N TRP A 52 -4.65 9.90 -15.62
CA TRP A 52 -5.97 10.23 -15.08
C TRP A 52 -6.30 9.47 -13.79
N SER A 53 -5.88 8.20 -13.70
CA SER A 53 -6.03 7.45 -12.46
C SER A 53 -5.19 8.04 -11.33
N ALA A 54 -3.96 8.48 -11.62
CA ALA A 54 -3.08 9.10 -10.66
C ALA A 54 -3.54 10.49 -10.22
N LEU A 55 -4.09 11.29 -11.13
CA LEU A 55 -4.70 12.57 -10.79
C LEU A 55 -5.90 12.37 -9.86
N ALA A 56 -6.77 11.42 -10.19
CA ALA A 56 -7.91 11.06 -9.35
C ALA A 56 -7.46 10.59 -7.96
N ALA A 57 -6.40 9.76 -7.88
CA ALA A 57 -5.82 9.35 -6.61
C ALA A 57 -5.34 10.56 -5.79
N GLY A 58 -4.61 11.50 -6.42
CA GLY A 58 -4.13 12.71 -5.75
C GLY A 58 -5.26 13.57 -5.19
N LEU A 59 -6.34 13.76 -5.95
CA LEU A 59 -7.55 14.45 -5.48
C LEU A 59 -8.19 13.70 -4.29
N SER A 60 -8.33 12.38 -4.40
CA SER A 60 -8.90 11.53 -3.35
C SER A 60 -8.06 11.53 -2.07
N MET A 61 -6.73 11.69 -2.16
CA MET A 61 -5.88 11.85 -0.97
C MET A 61 -6.19 13.13 -0.18
N GLY A 62 -6.82 14.13 -0.79
CA GLY A 62 -7.35 15.30 -0.06
C GLY A 62 -8.35 14.93 1.03
N LEU A 63 -9.04 13.79 0.91
CA LEU A 63 -9.94 13.29 1.96
C LEU A 63 -9.22 12.99 3.28
N SER A 64 -7.93 12.64 3.24
CA SER A 64 -7.13 12.41 4.45
C SER A 64 -6.93 13.71 5.25
N LEU A 65 -6.52 14.80 4.59
CA LEU A 65 -6.41 16.12 5.22
C LEU A 65 -7.79 16.61 5.68
N MET A 66 -8.80 16.48 4.82
CA MET A 66 -10.17 16.89 5.12
C MET A 66 -10.70 16.22 6.38
N ALA A 67 -10.63 14.89 6.47
CA ALA A 67 -11.14 14.16 7.62
C ALA A 67 -10.36 14.48 8.91
N MET A 68 -9.02 14.56 8.83
CA MET A 68 -8.22 14.94 10.00
C MET A 68 -8.55 16.37 10.48
N GLY A 69 -8.60 17.35 9.58
CA GLY A 69 -8.89 18.73 9.96
C GLY A 69 -10.31 18.91 10.49
N LEU A 70 -11.29 18.18 9.95
CA LEU A 70 -12.64 18.13 10.53
C LEU A 70 -12.61 17.56 11.96
N PHE A 71 -11.88 16.48 12.22
CA PHE A 71 -11.77 15.96 13.58
C PHE A 71 -11.07 16.94 14.53
N TYR A 72 -9.91 17.47 14.16
CA TYR A 72 -9.20 18.44 14.98
C TYR A 72 -10.02 19.72 15.26
N ALA A 73 -10.83 20.17 14.30
CA ALA A 73 -11.66 21.36 14.48
C ALA A 73 -12.88 21.16 15.41
N ARG A 74 -13.23 19.90 15.73
CA ARG A 74 -14.39 19.58 16.60
C ARG A 74 -14.01 18.87 17.90
N LEU A 75 -12.82 18.28 17.97
CA LEU A 75 -12.32 17.65 19.18
C LEU A 75 -11.74 18.70 20.14
N PRO A 76 -11.86 18.50 21.46
CA PRO A 76 -11.18 19.33 22.43
C PRO A 76 -9.66 19.17 22.28
N GLU A 77 -8.91 20.24 22.52
CA GLU A 77 -7.45 20.19 22.46
C GLU A 77 -6.87 19.20 23.48
N GLY A 78 -5.85 18.44 23.07
CA GLY A 78 -5.14 17.51 23.94
C GLY A 78 -4.65 16.25 23.22
N ALA A 79 -3.94 15.39 23.95
CA ALA A 79 -3.37 14.16 23.39
C ALA A 79 -4.42 13.21 22.80
N GLY A 80 -5.62 13.17 23.39
CA GLY A 80 -6.74 12.35 22.87
C GLY A 80 -7.23 12.78 21.48
N ALA A 81 -7.09 14.07 21.13
CA ALA A 81 -7.48 14.56 19.82
C ALA A 81 -6.62 13.95 18.70
N HIS A 82 -5.31 13.83 18.93
CA HIS A 82 -4.41 13.22 17.95
C HIS A 82 -4.74 11.75 17.70
N VAL A 83 -5.03 11.01 18.78
CA VAL A 83 -5.43 9.59 18.69
C VAL A 83 -6.70 9.44 17.86
N ILE A 84 -7.73 10.23 18.11
CA ILE A 84 -9.01 10.11 17.38
C ILE A 84 -8.87 10.64 15.95
N ALA A 85 -8.25 11.81 15.76
CA ALA A 85 -8.11 12.44 14.46
C ALA A 85 -7.27 11.61 13.48
N SER A 86 -6.30 10.84 13.98
CA SER A 86 -5.46 9.95 13.16
C SER A 86 -6.27 8.92 12.36
N VAL A 87 -7.48 8.56 12.79
CA VAL A 87 -8.38 7.69 12.00
C VAL A 87 -8.74 8.36 10.66
N GLY A 88 -8.91 9.69 10.66
CA GLY A 88 -9.23 10.48 9.47
C GLY A 88 -8.18 10.38 8.36
N TYR A 89 -6.92 10.13 8.71
CA TYR A 89 -5.84 9.93 7.74
C TYR A 89 -6.12 8.77 6.77
N SER A 90 -6.88 7.77 7.22
CA SER A 90 -7.23 6.59 6.43
C SER A 90 -8.25 6.88 5.33
N ALA A 91 -8.97 8.01 5.38
CA ALA A 91 -10.07 8.30 4.47
C ALA A 91 -9.63 8.36 3.00
N GLY A 92 -8.55 9.07 2.69
CA GLY A 92 -8.01 9.15 1.33
C GLY A 92 -7.48 7.81 0.84
N PHE A 93 -6.75 7.07 1.68
CA PHE A 93 -6.25 5.74 1.33
C PHE A 93 -7.38 4.75 1.05
N LEU A 94 -8.43 4.74 1.86
CA LEU A 94 -9.61 3.90 1.62
C LEU A 94 -10.26 4.25 0.28
N ALA A 95 -10.44 5.53 -0.02
CA ALA A 95 -10.99 5.97 -1.30
C ALA A 95 -10.13 5.47 -2.49
N VAL A 96 -8.82 5.69 -2.42
CA VAL A 96 -7.87 5.30 -3.47
C VAL A 96 -7.85 3.78 -3.69
N ILE A 97 -7.68 3.02 -2.61
CA ILE A 97 -7.51 1.55 -2.69
C ILE A 97 -8.81 0.87 -3.10
N LEU A 98 -9.95 1.29 -2.55
CA LEU A 98 -11.25 0.71 -2.92
C LEU A 98 -11.65 1.09 -4.35
N ALA A 99 -11.30 2.29 -4.81
CA ALA A 99 -11.55 2.72 -6.19
C ALA A 99 -10.48 2.23 -7.19
N ARG A 100 -9.44 1.50 -6.73
CA ARG A 100 -8.32 1.02 -7.56
C ARG A 100 -7.63 2.15 -8.34
N GLN A 101 -7.47 3.30 -7.70
CA GLN A 101 -6.78 4.45 -8.26
C GLN A 101 -5.26 4.29 -8.10
N GLN A 102 -4.49 4.93 -9.00
CA GLN A 102 -3.04 4.78 -9.04
C GLN A 102 -2.34 5.67 -8.01
N LEU A 103 -1.84 5.07 -6.94
CA LEU A 103 -1.01 5.73 -5.94
C LEU A 103 0.47 5.39 -6.15
N PHE A 104 1.32 6.42 -6.13
CA PHE A 104 2.75 6.25 -6.35
C PHE A 104 3.39 5.29 -5.33
N THR A 105 3.04 5.41 -4.06
CA THR A 105 3.69 4.64 -2.99
C THR A 105 3.34 3.16 -3.01
N GLU A 106 2.17 2.76 -3.52
CA GLU A 106 1.84 1.35 -3.78
C GLU A 106 2.75 0.75 -4.87
N ASN A 107 3.03 1.55 -5.89
CA ASN A 107 3.91 1.18 -7.01
C ASN A 107 5.40 1.06 -6.64
N THR A 108 5.78 1.37 -5.39
CA THR A 108 7.14 1.12 -4.90
C THR A 108 7.40 -0.36 -4.59
N LEU A 109 6.34 -1.16 -4.38
CA LEU A 109 6.43 -2.62 -4.28
C LEU A 109 5.97 -3.30 -5.56
N THR A 110 4.73 -3.03 -6.01
CA THR A 110 4.08 -3.77 -7.10
C THR A 110 4.86 -3.66 -8.40
N ALA A 111 5.28 -2.46 -8.81
CA ALA A 111 6.04 -2.27 -10.05
C ALA A 111 7.52 -2.65 -9.93
N VAL A 112 8.09 -2.71 -8.71
CA VAL A 112 9.50 -3.05 -8.50
C VAL A 112 9.74 -4.55 -8.54
N LEU A 113 8.83 -5.35 -7.99
CA LEU A 113 8.97 -6.81 -7.91
C LEU A 113 9.17 -7.48 -9.29
N PRO A 114 8.43 -7.12 -10.36
CA PRO A 114 8.66 -7.67 -11.70
C PRO A 114 10.00 -7.24 -12.29
N VAL A 115 10.41 -5.98 -12.06
CA VAL A 115 11.71 -5.47 -12.52
C VAL A 115 12.87 -6.17 -11.82
N MET A 116 12.76 -6.45 -10.52
CA MET A 116 13.75 -7.24 -9.79
C MET A 116 13.78 -8.71 -10.25
N THR A 117 12.63 -9.25 -10.66
CA THR A 117 12.54 -10.62 -11.19
C THR A 117 13.16 -10.73 -12.58
N SER A 118 13.08 -9.69 -13.41
CA SER A 118 13.67 -9.63 -14.76
C SER A 118 14.39 -8.29 -14.98
N PRO A 119 15.61 -8.13 -14.43
CA PRO A 119 16.32 -6.85 -14.43
C PRO A 119 16.91 -6.55 -15.81
N THR A 120 16.19 -5.75 -16.60
CA THR A 120 16.62 -5.24 -17.90
C THR A 120 16.54 -3.71 -17.95
N LEU A 121 17.36 -3.06 -18.78
CA LEU A 121 17.29 -1.60 -18.97
C LEU A 121 15.91 -1.15 -19.48
N ALA A 122 15.26 -1.97 -20.31
CA ALA A 122 13.90 -1.71 -20.78
C ALA A 122 12.88 -1.70 -19.63
N ASN A 123 12.97 -2.68 -18.71
CA ASN A 123 12.10 -2.76 -17.54
C ASN A 123 12.35 -1.62 -16.55
N PHE A 124 13.61 -1.21 -16.36
CA PHE A 124 13.94 -0.03 -15.56
C PHE A 124 13.35 1.26 -16.17
N GLY A 125 13.41 1.42 -17.49
CA GLY A 125 12.76 2.52 -18.20
C GLY A 125 11.24 2.53 -18.02
N ARG A 126 10.58 1.36 -18.07
CA ARG A 126 9.14 1.22 -17.81
C ARG A 126 8.76 1.60 -16.38
N LEU A 127 9.60 1.22 -15.40
CA LEU A 127 9.42 1.60 -14.00
C LEU A 127 9.52 3.10 -13.80
N LEU A 128 10.59 3.75 -14.30
CA LEU A 128 10.75 5.19 -14.20
C LEU A 128 9.61 5.95 -14.90
N ARG A 129 9.13 5.45 -16.05
CA ARG A 129 7.96 5.99 -16.74
C ARG A 129 6.73 5.95 -15.84
N LEU A 130 6.43 4.78 -15.26
CA LEU A 130 5.29 4.58 -14.38
C LEU A 130 5.40 5.51 -13.16
N TRP A 131 6.54 5.47 -12.46
CA TRP A 131 6.80 6.31 -11.30
C TRP A 131 6.65 7.80 -11.60
N GLY A 132 7.25 8.29 -12.70
CA GLY A 132 7.15 9.68 -13.09
C GLY A 132 5.71 10.13 -13.36
N VAL A 133 4.96 9.36 -14.16
CA VAL A 133 3.57 9.71 -14.51
C VAL A 133 2.67 9.68 -13.28
N VAL A 134 2.77 8.63 -12.46
CA VAL A 134 1.90 8.46 -11.29
C VAL A 134 2.24 9.50 -10.21
N LEU A 135 3.52 9.74 -9.93
CA LEU A 135 3.93 10.75 -8.96
C LEU A 135 3.45 12.15 -9.39
N LEU A 136 3.68 12.54 -10.65
CA LEU A 136 3.25 13.85 -11.14
C LEU A 136 1.73 14.01 -11.10
N GLY A 137 0.97 12.97 -11.46
CA GLY A 137 -0.49 12.99 -11.36
C GLY A 137 -0.97 13.11 -9.92
N ASN A 138 -0.40 12.32 -9.00
CA ASN A 138 -0.70 12.40 -7.58
C ASN A 138 -0.41 13.79 -7.01
N LEU A 139 0.76 14.37 -7.30
CA LEU A 139 1.14 15.72 -6.85
C LEU A 139 0.22 16.78 -7.45
N ALA A 140 -0.10 16.70 -8.74
CA ALA A 140 -1.05 17.64 -9.36
C ALA A 140 -2.42 17.60 -8.68
N GLY A 141 -2.92 16.41 -8.34
CA GLY A 141 -4.19 16.24 -7.65
C GLY A 141 -4.16 16.78 -6.22
N THR A 142 -3.09 16.52 -5.47
CA THR A 142 -2.96 17.00 -4.08
C THR A 142 -2.78 18.51 -4.00
N LEU A 143 -1.98 19.10 -4.90
CA LEU A 143 -1.81 20.55 -4.98
C LEU A 143 -3.13 21.25 -5.36
N LEU A 144 -3.87 20.67 -6.31
CA LEU A 144 -5.17 21.20 -6.76
C LEU A 144 -6.21 21.13 -5.64
N VAL A 145 -6.37 19.99 -4.96
CA VAL A 145 -7.37 19.87 -3.89
C VAL A 145 -7.02 20.75 -2.69
N ALA A 146 -5.73 20.89 -2.33
CA ALA A 146 -5.31 21.83 -1.29
C ALA A 146 -5.69 23.28 -1.63
N TRP A 147 -5.43 23.71 -2.87
CA TRP A 147 -5.79 25.04 -3.35
C TRP A 147 -7.31 25.25 -3.32
N VAL A 148 -8.09 24.28 -3.82
CA VAL A 148 -9.56 24.33 -3.80
C VAL A 148 -10.10 24.43 -2.37
N MET A 149 -9.55 23.66 -1.44
CA MET A 149 -9.96 23.68 -0.03
C MET A 149 -9.67 25.03 0.65
N LEU A 150 -8.64 25.75 0.23
CA LEU A 150 -8.27 27.06 0.78
C LEU A 150 -9.09 28.21 0.17
N GLU A 151 -9.23 28.24 -1.16
CA GLU A 151 -9.81 29.39 -1.87
C GLU A 151 -11.35 29.38 -1.91
N LEU A 152 -11.96 28.20 -1.90
CA LEU A 152 -13.41 28.10 -1.97
C LEU A 152 -14.01 28.08 -0.54
N PRO A 153 -15.17 28.72 -0.32
CA PRO A 153 -15.83 28.78 0.98
C PRO A 153 -16.53 27.45 1.32
N ILE A 154 -15.76 26.37 1.42
CA ILE A 154 -16.24 25.01 1.69
C ILE A 154 -16.30 24.75 3.20
N PHE A 155 -15.35 25.31 3.96
CA PHE A 155 -15.16 25.03 5.38
C PHE A 155 -15.31 26.30 6.24
N ASP A 156 -15.52 26.09 7.53
CA ASP A 156 -15.50 27.18 8.51
C ASP A 156 -14.07 27.53 8.91
N SER A 157 -13.85 28.73 9.45
CA SER A 157 -12.51 29.20 9.82
C SER A 157 -11.81 28.32 10.85
N LYS A 158 -12.55 27.55 11.67
CA LYS A 158 -11.93 26.61 12.62
C LYS A 158 -11.33 25.41 11.90
N THR A 159 -12.02 24.90 10.89
CA THR A 159 -11.53 23.82 10.04
C THR A 159 -10.34 24.27 9.20
N ASP A 160 -10.36 25.50 8.66
CA ASP A 160 -9.20 26.04 7.92
C ASP A 160 -7.94 26.14 8.80
N VAL A 161 -8.10 26.61 10.05
CA VAL A 161 -7.01 26.63 11.03
C VAL A 161 -6.52 25.22 11.35
N ALA A 162 -7.41 24.24 11.45
CA ALA A 162 -7.03 22.86 11.68
C ALA A 162 -6.23 22.26 10.50
N PHE A 163 -6.54 22.62 9.26
CA PHE A 163 -5.75 22.22 8.09
C PHE A 163 -4.33 22.81 8.13
N LEU A 164 -4.20 24.09 8.53
CA LEU A 164 -2.87 24.70 8.74
C LEU A 164 -2.09 23.96 9.83
N GLU A 165 -2.72 23.63 10.96
CA GLU A 165 -2.02 22.92 12.05
C GLU A 165 -1.54 21.52 11.64
N VAL A 166 -2.31 20.80 10.81
CA VAL A 166 -1.88 19.51 10.25
C VAL A 166 -0.60 19.69 9.43
N GLY A 167 -0.58 20.65 8.50
CA GLY A 167 0.61 20.95 7.70
C GLY A 167 1.80 21.40 8.55
N ARG A 168 1.57 22.27 9.55
CA ARG A 168 2.62 22.77 10.45
C ARG A 168 3.24 21.62 11.24
N LYS A 169 2.45 20.62 11.65
CA LYS A 169 2.95 19.44 12.34
C LYS A 169 3.93 18.63 11.47
N VAL A 170 3.66 18.52 10.17
CA VAL A 170 4.58 17.87 9.21
C VAL A 170 5.89 18.64 9.13
N MET A 171 5.83 19.97 8.97
CA MET A 171 7.01 20.84 8.83
C MET A 171 7.83 21.04 10.13
N LYS A 172 7.41 20.48 11.27
CA LYS A 172 8.26 20.40 12.48
C LYS A 172 9.43 19.42 12.34
N ASN A 173 9.34 18.49 11.39
CA ASN A 173 10.41 17.52 11.16
C ASN A 173 11.54 18.16 10.35
N ASP A 174 12.79 17.89 10.73
CA ASP A 174 13.95 18.23 9.90
C ASP A 174 14.11 17.25 8.71
N ILE A 175 15.02 17.55 7.78
CA ILE A 175 15.28 16.75 6.58
C ILE A 175 15.59 15.29 6.92
N SER A 176 16.36 15.04 7.97
CA SER A 176 16.77 13.69 8.37
C SER A 176 15.59 12.90 8.95
N GLN A 177 14.74 13.57 9.72
CA GLN A 177 13.51 13.02 10.26
C GLN A 177 12.50 12.75 9.14
N MET A 178 12.34 13.66 8.17
CA MET A 178 11.50 13.48 6.99
C MET A 178 11.90 12.24 6.19
N PHE A 179 13.21 12.06 5.98
CA PHE A 179 13.76 10.89 5.31
C PHE A 179 13.55 9.59 6.10
N ALA A 180 13.95 9.57 7.38
CA ALA A 180 13.84 8.38 8.22
C ALA A 180 12.39 7.92 8.41
N LYS A 181 11.48 8.86 8.68
CA LYS A 181 10.04 8.58 8.76
C LYS A 181 9.48 8.11 7.42
N GLY A 182 9.98 8.68 6.31
CA GLY A 182 9.63 8.27 4.96
C GLY A 182 10.02 6.82 4.65
N ILE A 183 11.15 6.34 5.17
CA ILE A 183 11.53 4.92 5.04
C ILE A 183 10.50 4.02 5.74
N VAL A 184 10.14 4.37 6.98
CA VAL A 184 9.21 3.54 7.76
C VAL A 184 7.83 3.52 7.11
N SER A 185 7.28 4.67 6.69
CA SER A 185 6.00 4.71 5.98
C SER A 185 6.04 3.99 4.63
N GLY A 186 7.14 4.10 3.87
CA GLY A 186 7.31 3.34 2.63
C GLY A 186 7.22 1.83 2.87
N TRP A 187 7.89 1.35 3.92
CA TRP A 187 7.82 -0.05 4.33
C TRP A 187 6.42 -0.48 4.80
N MET A 188 5.72 0.39 5.55
CA MET A 188 4.35 0.14 6.00
C MET A 188 3.38 0.02 4.82
N ILE A 189 3.47 0.91 3.81
CA ILE A 189 2.64 0.83 2.60
C ILE A 189 2.95 -0.43 1.79
N ALA A 190 4.23 -0.79 1.61
CA ALA A 190 4.57 -2.05 0.94
C ALA A 190 4.01 -3.27 1.69
N THR A 191 4.08 -3.27 3.01
CA THR A 191 3.50 -4.34 3.84
C THR A 191 1.99 -4.43 3.67
N MET A 192 1.28 -3.29 3.67
CA MET A 192 -0.15 -3.23 3.43
C MET A 192 -0.52 -3.84 2.07
N VAL A 193 0.17 -3.42 1.01
CA VAL A 193 -0.03 -3.91 -0.36
C VAL A 193 0.24 -5.42 -0.46
N TRP A 194 1.22 -5.93 0.29
CA TRP A 194 1.51 -7.36 0.37
C TRP A 194 0.43 -8.18 1.09
N MET A 195 -0.20 -7.60 2.12
CA MET A 195 -1.23 -8.27 2.93
C MET A 195 -2.60 -8.32 2.24
N ILE A 196 -2.92 -7.35 1.36
CA ILE A 196 -4.25 -7.26 0.75
C ILE A 196 -4.63 -8.53 -0.05
N PRO A 197 -3.77 -9.10 -0.91
CA PRO A 197 -4.12 -10.29 -1.69
C PRO A 197 -4.39 -11.55 -0.85
N SER A 198 -3.79 -11.68 0.34
CA SER A 198 -4.04 -12.84 1.22
C SER A 198 -5.31 -12.72 2.03
N MET A 199 -5.79 -11.49 2.25
CA MET A 199 -6.87 -11.18 3.18
C MET A 199 -7.86 -10.19 2.56
N GLU A 200 -8.38 -10.51 1.37
CA GLU A 200 -9.24 -9.58 0.62
C GLU A 200 -10.47 -9.12 1.43
N HIS A 201 -11.07 -10.03 2.22
CA HIS A 201 -12.20 -9.71 3.10
C HIS A 201 -11.85 -8.72 4.22
N ALA A 202 -10.58 -8.63 4.62
CA ALA A 202 -10.10 -7.73 5.67
C ALA A 202 -9.43 -6.46 5.11
N LYS A 203 -9.44 -6.25 3.79
CA LYS A 203 -8.79 -5.13 3.09
C LYS A 203 -9.06 -3.76 3.73
N ILE A 204 -10.31 -3.44 4.08
CA ILE A 204 -10.66 -2.17 4.74
C ILE A 204 -9.94 -2.02 6.08
N TRP A 205 -9.92 -3.08 6.89
CA TRP A 205 -9.28 -3.08 8.21
C TRP A 205 -7.76 -2.99 8.11
N ILE A 206 -7.16 -3.65 7.12
CA ILE A 206 -5.72 -3.59 6.87
C ILE A 206 -5.31 -2.16 6.50
N VAL A 207 -6.02 -1.55 5.55
CA VAL A 207 -5.78 -0.16 5.14
C VAL A 207 -5.92 0.75 6.35
N LEU A 208 -7.07 0.71 7.03
CA LEU A 208 -7.34 1.53 8.20
C LEU A 208 -6.26 1.38 9.27
N MET A 209 -5.89 0.15 9.64
CA MET A 209 -4.89 -0.10 10.69
C MET A 209 -3.53 0.49 10.33
N ILE A 210 -3.04 0.22 9.12
CA ILE A 210 -1.72 0.67 8.69
C ILE A 210 -1.68 2.19 8.59
N THR A 211 -2.68 2.81 7.93
CA THR A 211 -2.69 4.26 7.71
C THR A 211 -3.00 5.03 9.00
N TYR A 212 -3.77 4.44 9.91
CA TYR A 212 -3.97 4.97 11.26
C TYR A 212 -2.66 5.02 12.05
N LEU A 213 -1.88 3.93 12.06
CA LEU A 213 -0.57 3.89 12.72
C LEU A 213 0.44 4.83 12.05
N MET A 214 0.33 5.02 10.73
CA MET A 214 1.14 6.01 10.02
C MET A 214 0.91 7.42 10.57
N ALA A 215 -0.36 7.81 10.71
CA ALA A 215 -0.75 9.11 11.25
C ALA A 215 -0.39 9.26 12.74
N LEU A 216 -0.67 8.22 13.53
CA LEU A 216 -0.40 8.22 14.98
C LEU A 216 1.11 8.30 15.28
N GLY A 217 1.94 7.72 14.41
CA GLY A 217 3.39 7.81 14.50
C GLY A 217 3.99 9.06 13.84
N ASP A 218 3.16 9.95 13.29
CA ASP A 218 3.57 11.12 12.51
C ASP A 218 4.58 10.77 11.40
N PHE A 219 4.38 9.64 10.73
CA PHE A 219 5.25 9.22 9.64
C PHE A 219 4.96 10.01 8.37
N THR A 220 6.02 10.48 7.72
CA THR A 220 5.93 11.33 6.53
C THR A 220 5.59 10.49 5.31
N HIS A 221 4.75 11.01 4.42
CA HIS A 221 4.34 10.32 3.21
C HIS A 221 4.22 11.32 2.06
N ILE A 222 4.85 11.03 0.92
CA ILE A 222 4.99 12.00 -0.16
C ILE A 222 3.64 12.49 -0.69
N VAL A 223 2.65 11.61 -0.88
CA VAL A 223 1.35 12.02 -1.46
C VAL A 223 0.49 12.80 -0.45
N VAL A 224 0.13 12.22 0.70
CA VAL A 224 -0.66 12.93 1.72
C VAL A 224 0.05 14.18 2.23
N GLY A 225 1.34 14.08 2.56
CA GLY A 225 2.10 15.25 2.99
C GLY A 225 2.13 16.35 1.92
N SER A 226 1.98 16.01 0.63
CA SER A 226 1.86 17.04 -0.40
C SER A 226 0.57 17.84 -0.29
N VAL A 227 -0.57 17.24 0.08
CA VAL A 227 -1.78 18.05 0.33
C VAL A 227 -1.63 18.88 1.60
N GLU A 228 -1.04 18.32 2.65
CA GLU A 228 -0.86 18.97 3.96
C GLU A 228 0.10 20.17 3.88
N VAL A 229 1.27 19.99 3.25
CA VAL A 229 2.29 21.04 3.15
C VAL A 229 1.96 22.03 2.03
N SER A 230 1.38 21.61 0.90
CA SER A 230 0.97 22.58 -0.13
C SER A 230 -0.15 23.50 0.35
N TYR A 231 -1.04 23.04 1.24
CA TYR A 231 -2.03 23.91 1.88
C TYR A 231 -1.36 25.07 2.64
N LEU A 232 -0.26 24.81 3.37
CA LEU A 232 0.54 25.88 4.00
C LEU A 232 1.15 26.84 2.99
N VAL A 233 1.69 26.29 1.90
CA VAL A 233 2.33 27.11 0.87
C VAL A 233 1.32 28.03 0.19
N TRP A 234 0.13 27.52 -0.12
CA TRP A 234 -0.96 28.33 -0.66
C TRP A 234 -1.43 29.40 0.32
N ALA A 235 -1.50 29.08 1.62
CA ALA A 235 -1.86 30.03 2.66
C ALA A 235 -0.77 31.09 2.96
N GLY A 236 0.44 30.92 2.41
CA GLY A 236 1.56 31.83 2.64
C GLY A 236 2.36 31.56 3.93
N ASP A 237 2.07 30.45 4.61
CA ASP A 237 2.75 30.03 5.85
C ASP A 237 4.09 29.34 5.57
N GLU A 238 4.28 28.82 4.36
CA GLU A 238 5.48 28.11 3.94
C GLU A 238 5.83 28.41 2.48
N THR A 239 7.06 28.08 2.06
CA THR A 239 7.56 28.36 0.71
C THR A 239 7.60 27.10 -0.15
N TRP A 240 7.45 27.28 -1.47
CA TRP A 240 7.68 26.21 -2.44
C TRP A 240 9.09 25.59 -2.34
N SER A 241 10.09 26.39 -1.95
CA SER A 241 11.45 25.89 -1.74
C SER A 241 11.49 24.83 -0.64
N ARG A 242 10.88 25.10 0.52
CA ARG A 242 10.84 24.15 1.63
C ARG A 242 9.93 22.96 1.33
N PHE A 243 8.82 23.18 0.63
CA PHE A 243 7.99 22.09 0.12
C PHE A 243 8.82 21.09 -0.68
N TRP A 244 9.61 21.53 -1.67
CA TRP A 244 10.36 20.62 -2.53
C TRP A 244 11.62 20.04 -1.84
N LEU A 245 12.40 20.88 -1.15
CA LEU A 245 13.73 20.49 -0.66
C LEU A 245 13.70 19.88 0.76
N GLU A 246 12.84 20.37 1.64
CA GLU A 246 12.80 19.92 3.04
C GLU A 246 11.74 18.84 3.27
N PHE A 247 10.61 18.91 2.56
CA PHE A 247 9.54 17.91 2.67
C PHE A 247 9.61 16.85 1.56
N ALA A 248 9.39 17.24 0.30
CA ALA A 248 9.05 16.31 -0.78
C ALA A 248 10.21 15.40 -1.15
N LEU A 249 11.40 15.96 -1.41
CA LEU A 249 12.58 15.19 -1.82
C LEU A 249 13.00 14.13 -0.77
N PRO A 250 13.25 14.48 0.51
CA PRO A 250 13.64 13.49 1.50
C PRO A 250 12.53 12.47 1.79
N THR A 251 11.27 12.89 1.84
CA THR A 251 10.14 11.97 2.07
C THR A 251 9.98 11.00 0.90
N LEU A 252 10.08 11.47 -0.34
CA LEU A 252 10.02 10.64 -1.55
C LEU A 252 11.15 9.60 -1.57
N ALA A 253 12.38 10.04 -1.30
CA ALA A 253 13.53 9.13 -1.24
C ALA A 253 13.34 8.07 -0.15
N GLY A 254 12.86 8.46 1.03
CA GLY A 254 12.52 7.55 2.10
C GLY A 254 11.44 6.54 1.67
N ASN A 255 10.32 7.02 1.10
CA ASN A 255 9.21 6.16 0.67
C ASN A 255 9.66 5.12 -0.37
N ILE A 256 10.47 5.52 -1.36
CA ILE A 256 11.04 4.60 -2.36
C ILE A 256 11.92 3.55 -1.68
N ILE A 257 12.86 3.96 -0.81
CA ILE A 257 13.77 3.02 -0.14
C ILE A 257 12.99 2.05 0.75
N GLY A 258 12.05 2.55 1.55
CA GLY A 258 11.23 1.73 2.44
C GLY A 258 10.37 0.72 1.69
N GLY A 259 9.69 1.16 0.63
CA GLY A 259 8.76 0.32 -0.12
C GLY A 259 9.45 -0.65 -1.08
N SER A 260 10.51 -0.20 -1.75
CA SER A 260 11.21 -0.99 -2.77
C SER A 260 12.32 -1.87 -2.20
N PHE A 261 13.17 -1.34 -1.31
CA PHE A 261 14.41 -2.03 -0.95
C PHE A 261 14.21 -3.02 0.20
N ILE A 262 13.64 -2.59 1.32
CA ILE A 262 13.52 -3.43 2.52
C ILE A 262 12.52 -4.57 2.27
N PHE A 263 11.35 -4.22 1.76
CA PHE A 263 10.27 -5.19 1.65
C PHE A 263 10.49 -6.19 0.51
N ALA A 264 10.87 -5.72 -0.69
CA ALA A 264 11.07 -6.61 -1.82
C ALA A 264 12.24 -7.59 -1.57
N LEU A 265 13.32 -7.16 -0.90
CA LEU A 265 14.41 -8.07 -0.54
C LEU A 265 13.99 -9.15 0.45
N ILE A 266 13.28 -8.78 1.53
CA ILE A 266 12.82 -9.74 2.54
C ILE A 266 11.84 -10.74 1.92
N SER A 267 10.87 -10.23 1.15
CA SER A 267 9.90 -11.06 0.45
C SER A 267 10.57 -12.02 -0.53
N HIS A 268 11.49 -11.52 -1.36
CA HIS A 268 12.20 -12.36 -2.32
C HIS A 268 13.09 -13.41 -1.64
N ALA A 269 13.74 -13.06 -0.53
CA ALA A 269 14.54 -13.99 0.27
C ALA A 269 13.68 -15.10 0.91
N GLN A 270 12.52 -14.75 1.46
CA GLN A 270 11.56 -15.71 2.02
C GLN A 270 11.12 -16.74 0.97
N VAL A 271 10.72 -16.28 -0.22
CA VAL A 271 10.30 -17.15 -1.33
C VAL A 271 11.41 -18.10 -1.78
N ARG A 272 12.66 -17.61 -1.91
CA ARG A 272 13.80 -18.46 -2.27
C ARG A 272 14.08 -19.52 -1.21
N SER A 273 13.93 -19.19 0.07
CA SER A 273 14.14 -20.14 1.17
C SER A 273 13.08 -21.26 1.21
N ASP A 274 11.82 -20.94 0.91
CA ASP A 274 10.75 -21.93 0.87
C ASP A 274 10.75 -22.78 -0.41
N SER A 275 11.25 -22.24 -1.53
CA SER A 275 11.41 -22.98 -2.79
C SER A 275 12.45 -24.12 -2.71
N GLY A 276 13.29 -24.12 -1.67
CA GLY A 276 14.24 -25.21 -1.36
C GLY A 276 13.64 -26.39 -0.59
N LYS A 277 12.38 -26.31 -0.13
CA LYS A 277 11.68 -27.41 0.52
C LYS A 277 10.93 -28.21 -0.55
N PRO A 278 11.12 -29.54 -0.66
CA PRO A 278 10.38 -30.34 -1.63
C PRO A 278 8.88 -30.18 -1.37
N PRO A 279 8.04 -30.11 -2.42
CA PRO A 279 6.60 -30.16 -2.24
C PRO A 279 6.28 -31.41 -1.44
N SER A 280 5.51 -31.25 -0.37
CA SER A 280 4.96 -32.38 0.39
C SER A 280 4.26 -33.31 -0.61
N ARG A 281 4.88 -34.46 -0.91
CA ARG A 281 4.30 -35.53 -1.72
C ARG A 281 3.00 -35.97 -1.05
N LEU A 282 1.89 -35.40 -1.51
CA LEU A 282 0.54 -35.84 -1.14
C LEU A 282 -0.36 -36.09 -2.34
N LEU A 283 0.21 -36.05 -3.54
CA LEU A 283 -0.46 -36.49 -4.76
C LEU A 283 0.53 -37.37 -5.51
N ASN A 284 0.57 -38.64 -5.15
CA ASN A 284 1.17 -39.71 -5.92
C ASN A 284 0.48 -41.02 -5.51
N ASP A 285 -0.85 -41.05 -5.63
CA ASP A 285 -1.59 -42.30 -5.72
C ASP A 285 -2.40 -42.26 -7.03
N ASP A 286 -1.65 -42.31 -8.15
CA ASP A 286 -2.11 -43.09 -9.31
C ASP A 286 -2.02 -44.59 -8.91
N GLU A 287 -2.81 -45.00 -7.92
CA GLU A 287 -3.14 -46.41 -7.76
C GLU A 287 -4.24 -46.73 -8.77
N ALA A 288 -3.82 -47.45 -9.81
CA ALA A 288 -4.67 -48.00 -10.85
C ALA A 288 -5.99 -48.53 -10.28
N LEU A 289 -7.10 -47.89 -10.67
CA LEU A 289 -8.44 -48.46 -10.56
C LEU A 289 -8.41 -49.89 -11.12
N PRO A 290 -8.77 -50.93 -10.35
CA PRO A 290 -8.88 -52.27 -10.92
C PRO A 290 -10.02 -52.26 -11.95
N PRO A 291 -9.90 -53.00 -13.07
CA PRO A 291 -10.92 -53.01 -14.09
C PRO A 291 -12.22 -53.55 -13.51
N ARG A 292 -13.32 -52.80 -13.70
CA ARG A 292 -14.67 -53.31 -13.45
C ARG A 292 -14.86 -54.57 -14.28
N SER A 293 -15.01 -55.72 -13.62
CA SER A 293 -15.41 -56.95 -14.27
C SER A 293 -16.83 -56.79 -14.79
N SER A 294 -16.95 -56.66 -16.10
CA SER A 294 -18.15 -56.97 -16.86
C SER A 294 -18.22 -58.48 -17.05
N ASP A 295 -19.18 -59.14 -16.37
CA ASP A 295 -19.84 -60.42 -16.69
C ASP A 295 -20.54 -60.90 -15.41
N GLU A 296 -21.75 -61.46 -15.38
CA GLU A 296 -22.61 -61.99 -16.42
C GLU A 296 -24.04 -62.15 -15.86
N ARG A 297 -25.01 -62.10 -16.77
CA ARG A 297 -26.34 -62.71 -16.72
C ARG A 297 -26.42 -63.99 -15.86
N LYS A 298 -27.34 -64.03 -14.91
CA LYS A 298 -28.52 -64.93 -14.85
C LYS A 298 -29.36 -64.68 -13.61
#